data_AF-A0A447QHS8-F1
#
_entry.id   AF-A0A447QHS8-F1
#
_cell.length_a   1.000
_cell.length_b   1.000
_cell.length_c   1.000
_cell.angle_alpha   90.00
_cell.angle_beta   90.00
_cell.angle_gamma   90.00
#
_symmetry.space_group_name_H-M   'P 1'
#
loop_
_entity.id
_entity.type
_entity.pdbx_description
1 polymer ?
#
loop_
_entity_poly.entity_id
_entity_poly.type
_entity_poly.pdbx_seq_one_letter_code
_entity_poly.pdbx_strand_id
1 'polypeptide(L)'
;MAVLGLGTDIVEITRIEAVVERSGDRLARRVLNAAEWALYQQHQQPVRFLAKRFAVKEAAAKAFGTGIRNGWRSISLKCLTTDWANRIFACMSGPRSWRRRWG
;
A
#
# COMPACT_ATOMS: atom_id res chain seq x y z
N MET A 1 11.91 -22.52 7.37
CA MET A 1 11.91 -21.18 6.73
C MET A 1 11.44 -20.19 7.79
N ALA A 2 12.24 -19.18 8.13
CA ALA A 2 11.93 -18.25 9.23
C ALA A 2 11.13 -17.05 8.74
N VAL A 3 10.18 -16.58 9.55
CA VAL A 3 9.50 -15.30 9.32
C VAL A 3 10.50 -14.17 9.54
N LEU A 4 10.65 -13.30 8.55
CA LEU A 4 11.68 -12.26 8.52
C LEU A 4 11.25 -10.98 9.23
N GLY A 5 9.94 -10.77 9.33
CA GLY A 5 9.34 -9.63 10.02
C GLY A 5 7.82 -9.69 9.91
N LEU A 6 7.15 -9.08 10.90
CA LEU A 6 5.70 -8.96 10.97
C LEU A 6 5.35 -7.48 11.05
N GLY A 7 4.26 -7.10 10.39
CA GLY A 7 3.77 -5.72 10.41
C GLY A 7 2.26 -5.71 10.36
N THR A 8 1.67 -4.91 11.24
CA THR A 8 0.22 -4.70 11.32
C THR A 8 -0.07 -3.21 11.32
N ASP A 9 -1.18 -2.83 10.71
CA ASP A 9 -1.64 -1.46 10.65
C ASP A 9 -3.16 -1.39 10.64
N ILE A 10 -3.71 -0.42 11.36
CA ILE A 10 -5.15 -0.18 11.48
C ILE A 10 -5.40 1.26 11.03
N VAL A 11 -6.30 1.42 10.06
CA VAL A 11 -6.63 2.70 9.46
C VAL A 11 -8.13 2.92 9.56
N GLU A 12 -8.50 4.04 10.16
CA GLU A 12 -9.88 4.47 10.20
C GLU A 12 -10.28 5.11 8.86
N ILE A 13 -11.39 4.68 8.27
CA ILE A 13 -11.85 5.17 6.97
C ILE A 13 -12.25 6.64 7.05
N THR A 14 -12.95 7.04 8.11
CA THR A 14 -13.37 8.42 8.41
C THR A 14 -12.17 9.37 8.49
N ARG A 15 -11.04 8.90 9.02
CA ARG A 15 -9.79 9.69 9.05
C ARG A 15 -9.23 9.93 7.66
N ILE A 16 -9.26 8.92 6.79
CA ILE A 16 -8.83 9.08 5.39
C ILE A 16 -9.79 9.99 4.64
N GLU A 17 -11.08 9.86 4.86
CA GLU A 17 -12.13 10.72 4.30
C GLU A 17 -11.88 12.18 4.64
N ALA A 18 -11.73 12.51 5.93
CA ALA A 18 -11.45 13.87 6.38
C ALA A 18 -10.16 14.45 5.79
N VAL A 19 -9.13 13.61 5.57
CA VAL A 19 -7.88 14.05 4.92
C VAL A 19 -8.09 14.32 3.43
N VAL A 20 -8.83 13.46 2.73
CA VAL A 20 -9.16 13.62 1.32
C VAL A 20 -10.06 14.85 1.12
N GLU A 21 -11.02 15.11 2.01
CA GLU A 21 -11.84 16.32 1.97
C GLU A 21 -11.00 17.60 2.15
N ARG A 22 -10.05 17.60 3.10
CA ARG A 22 -9.22 18.78 3.39
C ARG A 22 -8.11 19.02 2.36
N SER A 23 -7.48 17.94 1.87
CA SER A 23 -6.25 18.00 1.06
C SER A 23 -6.45 17.56 -0.38
N GLY A 24 -7.68 17.19 -0.75
CA GLY A 24 -8.02 16.57 -2.02
C GLY A 24 -7.27 15.24 -2.23
N ASP A 25 -7.04 14.93 -3.50
CA ASP A 25 -6.32 13.73 -3.92
C ASP A 25 -4.80 13.77 -3.68
N ARG A 26 -4.28 14.78 -2.97
CA ARG A 26 -2.84 14.90 -2.71
C ARG A 26 -2.29 13.70 -1.94
N LEU A 27 -3.06 13.15 -1.00
CA LEU A 27 -2.70 11.92 -0.29
C LEU A 27 -2.71 10.71 -1.24
N ALA A 28 -3.79 10.55 -2.00
CA ALA A 28 -3.95 9.46 -2.95
C ALA A 28 -2.81 9.43 -3.98
N ARG A 29 -2.41 10.58 -4.54
CA ARG A 29 -1.26 10.69 -5.44
C ARG A 29 0.10 10.38 -4.80
N ARG A 30 0.23 10.44 -3.47
CA ARG A 30 1.48 10.08 -2.76
C ARG A 30 1.55 8.59 -2.46
N VAL A 31 0.41 8.02 -2.06
CA VAL A 31 0.29 6.63 -1.62
C VAL A 31 0.20 5.68 -2.81
N LEU A 32 -0.56 6.05 -3.84
CA LEU A 32 -0.86 5.19 -4.99
C LEU A 32 0.18 5.35 -6.11
N ASN A 33 0.48 4.24 -6.78
CA ASN A 33 1.22 4.22 -8.03
C ASN A 33 0.31 4.51 -9.23
N ALA A 34 0.89 4.79 -10.41
CA ALA A 34 0.12 5.14 -11.61
C ALA A 34 -0.96 4.10 -11.98
N ALA A 35 -0.66 2.81 -11.85
CA ALA A 35 -1.64 1.74 -12.08
C ALA A 35 -2.76 1.72 -11.02
N GLU A 36 -2.41 1.91 -9.74
CA GLU A 36 -3.38 1.95 -8.63
C GLU A 36 -4.24 3.22 -8.68
N TRP A 37 -3.67 4.31 -9.19
CA TRP A 37 -4.34 5.59 -9.39
C TRP A 37 -5.45 5.50 -10.44
N ALA A 38 -5.18 4.84 -11.58
CA ALA A 38 -6.20 4.59 -12.59
C ALA A 38 -7.37 3.77 -12.02
N LEU A 39 -7.08 2.74 -11.21
CA LEU A 39 -8.09 1.96 -10.52
C LEU A 39 -8.87 2.79 -9.49
N TYR A 40 -8.19 3.64 -8.72
CA TYR A 40 -8.81 4.52 -7.74
C TYR A 40 -9.82 5.48 -8.39
N GLN A 41 -9.49 6.04 -9.55
CA GLN A 41 -10.39 6.95 -10.28
C GLN A 41 -11.65 6.26 -10.82
N GLN A 42 -11.56 4.97 -11.14
CA GLN A 42 -12.69 4.19 -11.67
C GLN A 42 -13.49 3.46 -10.56
N HIS A 43 -13.03 3.52 -9.31
CA HIS A 43 -13.62 2.76 -8.23
C HIS A 43 -14.88 3.43 -7.68
N GLN A 44 -15.95 2.66 -7.44
CA GLN A 44 -17.20 3.17 -6.86
C GLN A 44 -17.03 3.75 -5.45
N GLN A 45 -16.04 3.29 -4.69
CA GLN A 45 -15.74 3.75 -3.33
C GLN A 45 -14.25 4.10 -3.20
N PRO A 46 -13.81 5.28 -3.70
CA PRO A 46 -12.39 5.63 -3.80
C PRO A 46 -11.71 5.76 -2.43
N VAL A 47 -12.37 6.39 -1.46
CA VAL A 47 -11.83 6.60 -0.10
C VAL A 47 -11.52 5.26 0.60
N ARG A 48 -12.42 4.29 0.51
CA ARG A 48 -12.21 2.93 1.05
C ARG A 48 -11.08 2.20 0.34
N PHE A 49 -10.97 2.36 -0.97
CA PHE A 49 -9.85 1.80 -1.73
C PHE A 49 -8.51 2.37 -1.24
N LEU A 50 -8.44 3.69 -1.07
CA LEU A 50 -7.25 4.36 -0.56
C LEU A 50 -6.89 3.89 0.86
N ALA A 51 -7.86 3.81 1.77
CA ALA A 51 -7.65 3.37 3.15
C ALA A 51 -7.06 1.96 3.21
N LYS A 52 -7.59 1.02 2.41
CA LYS A 52 -7.03 -0.35 2.30
C LYS A 52 -5.59 -0.34 1.81
N ARG A 53 -5.28 0.44 0.76
CA ARG A 53 -3.91 0.54 0.22
C ARG A 53 -2.95 1.15 1.23
N PHE A 54 -3.40 2.15 1.98
CA PHE A 54 -2.62 2.78 3.03
C PHE A 54 -2.23 1.78 4.11
N ALA A 55 -3.22 1.07 4.68
CA ALA A 55 -2.99 0.08 5.74
C ALA A 55 -2.01 -1.03 5.29
N VAL A 56 -2.20 -1.56 4.08
CA VAL A 56 -1.32 -2.62 3.56
C VAL A 56 0.11 -2.11 3.34
N LYS A 57 0.28 -0.89 2.83
CA LYS A 57 1.63 -0.32 2.60
C LYS A 57 2.36 -0.03 3.91
N GLU A 58 1.64 0.45 4.93
CA GLU A 58 2.18 0.64 6.28
C GLU A 58 2.54 -0.69 6.96
N ALA A 59 1.65 -1.68 6.91
CA ALA A 59 1.92 -3.01 7.44
C ALA A 59 3.14 -3.65 6.75
N ALA A 60 3.24 -3.53 5.42
CA ALA A 60 4.41 -3.99 4.68
C ALA A 60 5.68 -3.23 5.12
N ALA A 61 5.65 -1.90 5.17
CA ALA A 61 6.81 -1.10 5.59
C ALA A 61 7.31 -1.46 7.00
N LYS A 62 6.40 -1.77 7.93
CA LYS A 62 6.71 -2.29 9.27
C LYS A 62 7.36 -3.68 9.22
N ALA A 63 6.78 -4.60 8.44
CA ALA A 63 7.33 -5.95 8.28
C ALA A 63 8.75 -5.96 7.69
N PHE A 64 9.08 -5.00 6.81
CA PHE A 64 10.43 -4.88 6.23
C PHE A 64 11.45 -4.18 7.13
N GLY A 65 11.02 -3.56 8.24
CA GLY A 65 11.92 -2.88 9.18
C GLY A 65 12.66 -1.66 8.58
N THR A 66 12.24 -1.16 7.42
CA THR A 66 12.87 -0.02 6.73
C THR A 66 12.21 1.31 7.07
N GLY A 67 11.04 1.29 7.71
CA GLY A 67 10.21 2.46 7.93
C GLY A 67 9.79 3.12 6.60
N ILE A 68 8.93 4.12 6.67
CA ILE A 68 8.42 4.89 5.52
C ILE A 68 9.51 5.79 4.88
N ARG A 69 10.79 5.50 5.10
CA ARG A 69 11.90 6.39 4.72
C ARG A 69 12.27 6.31 3.24
N ASN A 70 11.92 5.21 2.56
CA ASN A 70 12.30 4.96 1.15
C ASN A 70 11.15 5.11 0.15
N GLY A 71 10.00 5.64 0.58
CA GLY A 71 8.90 6.04 -0.31
C GLY A 71 7.80 4.98 -0.50
N TRP A 72 6.57 5.38 -0.21
CA TRP A 72 5.32 4.62 -0.36
C TRP A 72 5.14 3.99 -1.75
N ARG A 73 5.68 4.65 -2.80
CA ARG A 73 5.54 4.25 -4.20
C ARG A 73 6.36 3.01 -4.58
N SER A 74 7.43 2.70 -3.85
CA SER A 74 8.23 1.50 -4.15
C SER A 74 7.48 0.20 -3.79
N ILE A 75 6.51 0.29 -2.89
CA ILE A 75 5.58 -0.79 -2.58
C ILE A 75 4.40 -0.67 -3.54
N SER A 76 4.48 -1.37 -4.66
CA SER A 76 3.34 -1.52 -5.57
C SER A 76 2.46 -2.67 -5.07
N LEU A 77 1.16 -2.46 -4.94
CA LEU A 77 0.25 -3.55 -4.68
C LEU A 77 -0.43 -3.94 -6.00
N LYS A 78 0.08 -4.99 -6.64
CA LYS A 78 -0.67 -5.67 -7.70
C LYS A 78 -1.77 -6.49 -7.04
N CYS A 79 -2.95 -5.89 -6.86
CA CYS A 79 -4.16 -6.69 -6.75
C CYS A 79 -4.42 -7.37 -8.09
N LEU A 80 -4.00 -8.62 -8.19
CA LEU A 80 -4.63 -9.59 -9.06
C LEU A 80 -5.63 -10.32 -8.16
N THR A 81 -6.89 -9.88 -8.07
CA THR A 81 -7.97 -10.80 -7.68
C THR A 81 -8.10 -11.80 -8.84
N THR A 82 -8.21 -13.12 -8.69
CA THR A 82 -8.67 -13.95 -7.57
C THR A 82 -8.09 -15.35 -7.84
N ASP A 83 -7.37 -15.93 -6.89
CA ASP A 83 -7.64 -17.34 -6.57
C ASP A 83 -9.04 -17.38 -5.91
N TRP A 84 -9.71 -18.53 -5.89
CA TRP A 84 -11.00 -18.81 -5.27
C TRP A 84 -11.19 -18.19 -3.86
N ALA A 85 -10.10 -17.87 -3.15
CA ALA A 85 -10.11 -17.27 -1.82
C ALA A 85 -9.97 -15.74 -1.74
N ASN A 86 -9.98 -14.99 -2.86
CA ASN A 86 -9.92 -13.51 -2.86
C ASN A 86 -8.71 -12.93 -2.10
N ARG A 87 -7.56 -13.60 -2.21
CA ARG A 87 -6.31 -13.24 -1.52
C ARG A 87 -5.65 -12.03 -2.17
N ILE A 88 -5.15 -11.12 -1.33
CA ILE A 88 -4.38 -9.95 -1.78
C ILE A 88 -2.90 -10.33 -1.85
N PHE A 89 -2.31 -10.23 -3.04
CA PHE A 89 -0.87 -10.34 -3.21
C PHE A 89 -0.24 -8.94 -3.28
N ALA A 90 0.86 -8.76 -2.54
CA ALA A 90 1.69 -7.57 -2.62
C ALA A 90 2.92 -7.87 -3.49
N CYS A 91 3.19 -7.05 -4.51
CA CYS A 91 4.34 -7.22 -5.41
C CYS A 91 5.25 -6.01 -5.28
N MET A 92 6.30 -6.13 -4.47
CA MET A 92 7.18 -5.00 -4.23
C MET A 92 8.22 -4.82 -5.33
N SER A 93 8.36 -3.59 -5.82
CA SER A 93 9.42 -3.18 -6.75
C SER A 93 10.29 -2.13 -6.05
N GLY A 94 11.30 -2.59 -5.30
CA GLY A 94 12.21 -1.73 -4.52
C GLY A 94 13.57 -1.50 -5.19
N PRO A 95 14.34 -0.49 -4.73
CA PRO A 95 15.71 -0.23 -5.21
C PRO A 95 16.63 -1.44 -4.98
N ARG A 96 17.69 -1.57 -5.80
CA ARG A 96 18.65 -2.70 -5.74
C ARG A 96 19.27 -2.94 -4.35
N SER A 97 19.33 -1.92 -3.49
CA SER A 97 19.79 -2.03 -2.10
C SER A 97 18.96 -3.00 -1.26
N TRP A 98 17.69 -3.25 -1.62
CA TRP A 98 16.85 -4.21 -0.93
C TRP A 98 17.34 -5.63 -1.20
N ARG A 99 17.84 -5.91 -2.42
CA ARG A 99 18.32 -7.24 -2.85
C ARG A 99 19.57 -7.72 -2.09
N ARG A 100 20.35 -6.82 -1.48
CA ARG A 100 21.59 -7.17 -0.74
C ARG A 100 21.37 -7.70 0.68
N ARG A 101 20.17 -7.50 1.26
CA ARG A 101 19.79 -8.11 2.56
C ARG A 101 19.18 -9.52 2.38
N TRP A 102 18.96 -9.93 1.13
CA TRP A 102 18.25 -11.15 0.73
C TRP A 102 19.10 -12.07 -0.17
N GLY A 103 20.43 -11.89 -0.15
CA GLY A 103 21.40 -12.76 -0.81
C GLY A 103 22.13 -13.60 0.21
#